data_AF-A0A2T7A5B2-F1
#
_entry.id   AF-A0A2T7A5B2-F1
#
_cell.length_a   1.000
_cell.length_b   1.000
_cell.length_c   1.000
_cell.angle_alpha   90.00
_cell.angle_beta   90.00
_cell.angle_gamma   90.00
#
_symmetry.space_group_name_H-M   'P 1'
#
loop_
_entity.id
_entity.type
_entity.pdbx_description
1 polymer ?
#
loop_
_entity_poly.entity_id
_entity_poly.type
_entity_poly.pdbx_seq_one_letter_code
_entity_poly.pdbx_strand_id
1 'polypeptide(L)'
;RDNNNIARRLNSRVVDGYDPLEPFYGADGQPIPDFPDTWADVAHLTSRSMNSLLVALGLNTRGKLPQRRYRLGRHIGVVKILEE
;
A
#
# COMPACT_ATOMS: atom_id res chain seq x y z
N ARG A 1 9.86 12.67 3.02
CA ARG A 1 8.74 12.64 3.99
C ARG A 1 7.46 13.23 3.40
N ASP A 2 7.55 14.32 2.61
CA ASP A 2 6.38 14.93 1.98
C ASP A 2 5.78 14.08 0.85
N ASN A 3 6.61 13.35 0.09
CA ASN A 3 6.14 12.48 -1.01
C ASN A 3 5.10 11.44 -0.55
N ASN A 4 5.32 10.76 0.57
CA ASN A 4 4.35 9.78 1.09
C ASN A 4 3.06 10.44 1.59
N ASN A 5 3.11 11.71 2.03
CA ASN A 5 1.90 12.44 2.42
C ASN A 5 1.09 12.85 1.18
N ILE A 6 1.75 13.25 0.10
CA ILE A 6 1.11 13.54 -1.19
C ILE A 6 0.53 12.26 -1.78
N ALA A 7 1.32 11.18 -1.87
CA ALA A 7 0.90 9.88 -2.37
C ALA A 7 -0.32 9.36 -1.58
N ARG A 8 -0.29 9.43 -0.24
CA ARG A 8 -1.45 9.07 0.59
C ARG A 8 -2.70 9.87 0.23
N ARG A 9 -2.56 11.18 0.02
CA ARG A 9 -3.69 12.06 -0.31
C ARG A 9 -4.26 11.74 -1.69
N LEU A 10 -3.41 11.44 -2.66
CA LEU A 10 -3.84 11.04 -4.00
C LEU A 10 -4.51 9.65 -3.98
N ASN A 11 -3.88 8.68 -3.31
CA ASN A 11 -4.44 7.32 -3.14
C ASN A 11 -5.77 7.30 -2.37
N SER A 12 -6.06 8.29 -1.54
CA SER A 12 -7.38 8.42 -0.89
C SER A 12 -8.53 8.78 -1.83
N ARG A 13 -8.21 9.16 -3.07
CA ARG A 13 -9.18 9.47 -4.13
C ARG A 13 -9.46 8.29 -5.04
N VAL A 14 -8.66 7.23 -4.98
CA VAL A 14 -8.84 5.98 -5.71
C VAL A 14 -10.19 5.39 -5.32
N VAL A 15 -11.02 5.09 -6.31
CA VAL A 15 -12.37 4.55 -6.10
C VAL A 15 -12.46 3.14 -6.68
N ASP A 16 -11.78 2.88 -7.80
CA ASP A 16 -11.76 1.58 -8.45
C ASP A 16 -10.47 0.82 -8.11
N GLY A 17 -10.55 -0.52 -8.03
CA GLY A 17 -9.39 -1.37 -7.76
C GLY A 17 -8.30 -1.31 -8.84
N TYR A 18 -8.65 -0.91 -10.06
CA TYR A 18 -7.75 -0.75 -11.21
C TYR A 18 -7.26 0.69 -11.41
N ASP A 19 -7.73 1.64 -10.60
CA ASP A 19 -7.19 3.00 -10.61
C ASP A 19 -5.70 2.97 -10.20
N PRO A 20 -4.84 3.78 -10.84
CA PRO A 20 -3.42 3.85 -10.50
C PRO A 20 -3.17 4.28 -9.06
N LEU A 21 -2.22 3.61 -8.40
CA LEU A 21 -1.69 4.00 -7.10
C LEU A 21 -0.43 4.82 -7.27
N GLU A 22 -0.37 5.93 -6.52
CA GLU A 22 0.88 6.65 -6.33
C GLU A 22 1.86 5.79 -5.52
N PRO A 23 3.11 5.66 -5.98
CA PRO A 23 4.11 4.83 -5.32
C PRO A 23 4.52 5.44 -3.97
N PHE A 24 4.85 4.57 -3.02
CA PHE A 24 5.40 4.99 -1.75
C PHE A 24 6.92 4.86 -1.72
N TYR A 25 7.52 5.69 -0.88
CA TYR A 25 8.95 5.72 -0.65
C TYR A 25 9.27 5.07 0.70
N GLY A 26 10.35 4.29 0.73
CA GLY A 26 10.86 3.61 1.91
C GLY A 26 11.44 4.58 2.95
N ALA A 27 11.91 4.03 4.07
CA ALA A 27 12.53 4.81 5.14
C ALA A 27 13.83 5.54 4.70
N ASP A 28 14.49 5.01 3.67
CA ASP A 28 15.66 5.58 3.00
C ASP A 28 15.30 6.74 2.04
N GLY A 29 14.01 7.02 1.84
CA GLY A 29 13.52 8.03 0.92
C GLY A 29 13.57 7.61 -0.55
N GLN A 30 13.92 6.36 -0.85
CA GLN A 30 13.89 5.80 -2.20
C GLN A 30 12.52 5.21 -2.51
N PRO A 31 12.10 5.16 -3.79
CA PRO A 31 10.89 4.43 -4.18
C PRO A 31 10.98 2.98 -3.70
N ILE A 32 9.88 2.46 -3.15
CA ILE A 32 9.82 1.03 -2.81
C ILE A 32 9.83 0.24 -4.13
N PRO A 33 10.80 -0.67 -4.34
CA PRO A 33 10.84 -1.45 -5.57
C PRO A 33 9.62 -2.34 -5.66
N ASP A 34 9.12 -2.50 -6.89
CA ASP A 34 7.94 -3.32 -7.22
C ASP A 34 6.70 -2.93 -6.38
N PHE A 35 6.55 -1.64 -6.08
CA PHE A 35 5.33 -1.14 -5.45
C PHE A 35 4.14 -1.42 -6.39
N PRO A 36 3.02 -1.96 -5.88
CA PRO A 36 1.86 -2.29 -6.72
C PRO A 36 1.33 -1.07 -7.47
N ASP A 37 1.08 -1.24 -8.78
CA ASP A 37 0.55 -0.17 -9.64
C ASP A 37 -0.93 0.10 -9.36
N THR A 38 -1.68 -0.92 -8.92
CA THR A 38 -3.11 -0.82 -8.60
C THR A 38 -3.47 -1.56 -7.31
N TRP A 39 -4.68 -1.34 -6.78
CA TRP A 39 -5.16 -2.12 -5.63
C TRP A 39 -5.50 -3.58 -6.00
N ALA A 40 -5.91 -3.83 -7.25
CA ALA A 40 -6.07 -5.18 -7.77
C ALA A 40 -4.76 -5.97 -7.69
N ASP A 41 -3.61 -5.35 -7.98
CA ASP A 41 -2.30 -5.99 -7.84
C ASP A 41 -2.00 -6.38 -6.39
N VAL A 42 -2.44 -5.57 -5.42
CA VAL A 42 -2.33 -5.87 -3.97
C VAL A 42 -3.08 -7.16 -3.61
N ALA A 43 -4.18 -7.47 -4.29
CA ALA A 43 -4.92 -8.72 -4.07
C ALA A 43 -4.10 -9.95 -4.50
N HIS A 44 -3.24 -9.81 -5.51
CA HIS A 44 -2.39 -10.88 -6.04
C HIS A 44 -1.05 -11.05 -5.32
N LEU A 45 -0.70 -10.15 -4.40
CA LEU A 45 0.56 -10.25 -3.64
C LEU A 45 0.64 -11.54 -2.80
N THR A 46 1.79 -12.20 -2.90
CA THR A 46 2.12 -13.33 -2.01
C THR A 46 2.33 -12.84 -0.57
N SER A 47 2.24 -13.76 0.38
CA SER A 47 2.52 -13.47 1.80
C SER A 47 3.93 -12.90 2.02
N ARG A 48 4.91 -13.31 1.20
CA ARG A 48 6.29 -12.81 1.26
C ARG A 48 6.35 -11.36 0.76
N SER A 49 5.82 -11.10 -0.44
CA SER A 49 5.81 -9.76 -1.05
C SER A 49 5.07 -8.74 -0.17
N MET A 50 3.91 -9.12 0.38
CA MET A 50 3.18 -8.29 1.34
C MET A 50 4.02 -7.94 2.57
N ASN A 51 4.79 -8.89 3.11
CA ASN A 51 5.66 -8.61 4.26
C ASN A 51 6.81 -7.67 3.92
N SER A 52 7.45 -7.86 2.77
CA SER A 52 8.51 -6.97 2.29
C SER A 52 8.00 -5.53 2.17
N LEU A 53 6.81 -5.35 1.57
CA LEU A 53 6.17 -4.05 1.39
C LEU A 53 5.87 -3.38 2.75
N LEU A 54 5.28 -4.13 3.69
CA LEU A 54 5.02 -3.62 5.03
C LEU A 54 6.31 -3.24 5.77
N VAL A 55 7.37 -4.05 5.68
CA VAL A 55 8.66 -3.75 6.31
C VAL A 55 9.30 -2.50 5.70
N ALA A 56 9.27 -2.34 4.38
CA ALA A 56 9.79 -1.15 3.70
C ALA A 56 9.07 0.14 4.15
N LEU A 57 7.78 0.04 4.48
CA LEU A 57 6.96 1.11 5.05
C LEU A 57 7.09 1.26 6.59
N GLY A 58 7.91 0.45 7.25
CA GLY A 58 8.05 0.45 8.71
C GLY A 58 6.82 -0.06 9.47
N LEU A 59 5.98 -0.87 8.82
CA LEU A 59 4.74 -1.42 9.36
C LEU A 59 4.95 -2.83 9.93
N ASN A 60 4.13 -3.17 10.93
CA ASN A 60 4.10 -4.50 11.50
C ASN A 60 3.58 -5.54 10.49
N THR A 61 4.18 -6.73 10.46
CA THR A 61 3.81 -7.88 9.61
C THR A 61 2.98 -8.95 10.33
N ARG A 62 2.62 -8.75 11.60
CA ARG A 62 1.77 -9.69 12.35
C ARG A 62 0.37 -9.80 11.75
N GLY A 63 -0.16 -11.02 11.77
CA GLY A 63 -1.53 -11.35 11.39
C GLY A 63 -1.64 -12.11 10.06
N LYS A 64 -2.87 -12.54 9.75
CA LYS A 64 -3.20 -13.20 8.48
C LYS A 64 -3.08 -12.22 7.32
N LEU A 65 -2.98 -12.74 6.09
CA LEU A 65 -2.81 -11.92 4.88
C LEU A 65 -3.88 -10.82 4.72
N PRO A 66 -5.19 -11.06 4.99
CA PRO A 66 -6.20 -10.01 4.93
C PRO A 66 -5.96 -8.87 5.93
N GLN A 67 -5.50 -9.17 7.15
CA GLN A 67 -5.20 -8.16 8.17
C GLN A 67 -4.01 -7.28 7.76
N ARG A 68 -3.02 -7.89 7.11
CA ARG A 68 -1.87 -7.18 6.53
C ARG A 68 -2.26 -6.30 5.36
N ARG A 69 -3.14 -6.78 4.46
CA ARG A 69 -3.73 -5.98 3.38
C ARG A 69 -4.49 -4.77 3.91
N TYR A 70 -5.37 -4.98 4.89
CA TYR A 70 -6.10 -3.88 5.52
C TYR A 70 -5.14 -2.83 6.12
N ARG A 71 -4.07 -3.28 6.81
CA ARG A 71 -3.04 -2.40 7.37
C ARG A 71 -2.32 -1.59 6.30
N LEU A 72 -1.96 -2.22 5.18
CA LEU A 72 -1.37 -1.55 4.04
C LEU A 72 -2.34 -0.50 3.49
N GLY A 73 -3.57 -0.89 3.18
CA GLY A 73 -4.56 -0.01 2.55
C GLY A 73 -4.83 1.23 3.40
N ARG A 74 -5.01 1.05 4.71
CA ARG A 74 -5.15 2.16 5.66
C ARG A 74 -3.92 3.08 5.69
N HIS A 75 -2.72 2.51 5.58
CA HIS A 75 -1.49 3.30 5.59
C HIS A 75 -1.29 4.11 4.31
N ILE A 76 -1.62 3.54 3.14
CA ILE A 76 -1.42 4.18 1.84
C ILE A 76 -2.61 5.04 1.42
N GLY A 77 -3.74 4.98 2.13
CA GLY A 77 -4.86 5.91 1.97
C GLY A 77 -6.07 5.38 1.20
N VAL A 78 -6.06 4.14 0.70
CA VAL A 78 -7.14 3.54 -0.13
C VAL A 78 -8.36 3.07 0.67
N VAL A 79 -8.80 3.88 1.64
CA VAL A 79 -9.84 3.51 2.61
C VAL A 79 -11.17 3.17 1.92
N LYS A 80 -11.50 3.85 0.81
CA LYS A 80 -12.76 3.62 0.07
C LYS A 80 -12.89 2.19 -0.45
N ILE A 81 -11.80 1.60 -0.94
CA ILE A 81 -11.81 0.22 -1.45
C ILE A 81 -11.84 -0.82 -0.31
N LEU A 82 -11.50 -0.42 0.94
CA LEU A 82 -11.58 -1.32 2.09
C LEU A 82 -13.00 -1.44 2.66
N GLU A 83 -13.92 -0.55 2.25
CA GLU A 83 -15.29 -0.47 2.75
C GLU A 83 -16.31 -1.18 1.83
N GLU A 84 -15.87 -1.66 0.66
CA GLU A 84 -16.62 -2.48 -0.30
C GLU A 84 -16.36 -3.98 -0.12
#